data_AF-A0A1B6H4N0-F1
#
_entry.id   AF-A0A1B6H4N0-F1
#
_cell.length_a   1.000
_cell.length_b   1.000
_cell.length_c   1.000
_cell.angle_alpha   90.00
_cell.angle_beta   90.00
_cell.angle_gamma   90.00
#
_symmetry.space_group_name_H-M   'P 1'
#
loop_
_entity.id
_entity.type
_entity.pdbx_description
1 polymer ?
#
loop_
_entity_poly.entity_id
_entity_poly.type
_entity_poly.pdbx_seq_one_letter_code
_entity_poly.pdbx_strand_id
1 'polypeptide(L)'
;KWLTNDIVNLCKEKRELYQLLKENCENRQIQCQYNKCKLTLKNKIKLAKLEYNNNKISQSDNISKATWSVVNQELGNTRYHSKLDIEVNVGEDRFLQGCDAANYLNKHFLDF
;
A
#
# COMPACT_ATOMS: atom_id res chain seq x y z
N LYS A 1 2.74 12.99 7.38
CA LYS A 1 1.55 12.83 6.49
C LYS A 1 2.05 12.28 5.16
N TRP A 2 1.48 11.18 4.63
CA TRP A 2 1.97 10.55 3.38
C TRP A 2 1.39 11.19 2.10
N LEU A 3 0.25 11.88 2.20
CA LEU A 3 -0.39 12.53 1.06
C LEU A 3 0.33 13.83 0.70
N THR A 4 1.03 13.85 -0.44
CA THR A 4 1.80 14.99 -0.97
C THR A 4 1.02 15.77 -2.04
N ASN A 5 1.43 17.02 -2.31
CA ASN A 5 0.85 17.84 -3.38
C ASN A 5 0.96 17.19 -4.76
N ASP A 6 2.07 16.49 -5.02
CA ASP A 6 2.25 15.70 -6.24
C ASP A 6 1.16 14.65 -6.44
N ILE A 7 0.81 13.90 -5.38
CA ILE A 7 -0.25 12.89 -5.44
C ILE A 7 -1.60 13.57 -5.66
N VAL A 8 -1.84 14.72 -5.02
CA VAL A 8 -3.06 15.50 -5.22
C VAL A 8 -3.18 15.98 -6.67
N ASN A 9 -2.08 16.47 -7.26
CA ASN A 9 -2.06 16.92 -8.64
C ASN A 9 -2.29 15.76 -9.62
N LEU A 10 -1.65 14.61 -9.43
CA LEU A 10 -1.91 13.41 -10.23
C LEU A 10 -3.36 12.92 -10.11
N CYS A 11 -3.99 13.05 -8.93
CA CYS A 11 -5.40 12.75 -8.77
C CYS A 11 -6.31 13.70 -9.59
N LYS A 12 -5.96 14.98 -9.68
CA LYS A 12 -6.66 15.96 -10.54
C LYS A 12 -6.46 15.64 -12.01
N GLU A 13 -5.22 15.43 -12.44
CA GLU A 13 -4.87 15.06 -13.82
C GLU A 13 -5.60 13.78 -14.26
N LYS A 14 -5.62 12.74 -13.40
CA LYS A 14 -6.36 11.50 -13.68
C LYS A 14 -7.86 11.77 -13.88
N ARG A 15 -8.44 12.70 -13.10
CA ARG A 15 -9.86 13.07 -13.21
C ARG A 15 -10.12 13.80 -14.51
N GLU A 16 -9.28 14.74 -14.90
CA GLU A 16 -9.37 15.48 -16.16
C GLU A 16 -9.26 14.54 -17.36
N LEU A 17 -8.25 13.66 -17.37
CA LEU A 17 -8.08 12.63 -18.40
C LEU A 17 -9.28 11.68 -18.51
N TYR A 18 -9.92 11.34 -17.38
CA TYR A 18 -11.13 10.53 -17.39
C TYR A 18 -12.31 11.26 -18.05
N GLN A 19 -12.49 12.56 -17.78
CA GLN A 19 -13.55 13.34 -18.44
C GLN A 19 -13.29 13.43 -19.94
N LEU A 20 -12.05 13.75 -20.34
CA LEU A 20 -11.65 13.80 -21.74
C LEU A 20 -11.85 12.46 -22.46
N LEU A 21 -11.52 11.35 -21.79
CA LEU A 21 -11.73 10.00 -22.34
C LEU A 21 -13.22 9.67 -22.48
N LYS A 22 -14.06 10.12 -21.54
CA LYS A 22 -15.51 9.93 -21.60
C LYS A 22 -16.13 10.66 -22.79
N GLU A 23 -15.63 11.85 -23.11
CA GLU A 23 -16.05 12.66 -24.26
C GLU A 23 -15.46 12.16 -25.59
N ASN A 24 -14.29 11.51 -25.55
CA ASN A 24 -13.53 11.06 -26.72
C ASN A 24 -13.16 9.57 -26.59
N CYS A 25 -14.16 8.69 -26.53
CA CYS A 25 -13.98 7.28 -26.15
C CYS A 25 -13.08 6.46 -27.10
N GLU A 26 -13.00 6.82 -28.38
CA GLU A 26 -12.12 6.18 -29.37
C GLU A 26 -10.70 6.79 -29.41
N ASN A 27 -10.51 7.83 -28.60
CA ASN A 27 -9.29 8.55 -28.25
C ASN A 27 -8.11 7.66 -27.80
N ARG A 28 -7.43 6.90 -28.67
CA ARG A 28 -6.32 6.01 -28.26
C ARG A 28 -5.19 6.74 -27.52
N GLN A 29 -4.90 7.99 -27.88
CA GLN A 29 -3.87 8.79 -27.23
C GLN A 29 -4.30 9.18 -25.81
N ILE A 30 -5.53 9.65 -25.63
CA ILE A 30 -6.10 9.99 -24.32
C ILE A 30 -6.19 8.74 -23.43
N GLN A 31 -6.58 7.60 -24.00
CA GLN A 31 -6.62 6.32 -23.28
C GLN A 31 -5.23 5.90 -22.77
N CYS A 32 -4.20 6.04 -23.61
CA CYS A 32 -2.82 5.75 -23.24
C CYS A 32 -2.35 6.68 -22.10
N GLN A 33 -2.62 7.99 -22.21
CA GLN A 33 -2.28 8.97 -21.17
C GLN A 33 -2.98 8.67 -19.85
N TYR A 34 -4.28 8.36 -19.89
CA TYR A 34 -5.06 7.98 -18.71
C TYR A 34 -4.48 6.74 -18.02
N ASN A 35 -4.16 5.69 -18.79
CA ASN A 35 -3.58 4.47 -18.25
C ASN A 35 -2.20 4.70 -17.63
N LYS A 36 -1.36 5.51 -18.28
CA LYS A 36 -0.06 5.92 -17.73
C LYS A 36 -0.23 6.69 -16.42
N CYS A 37 -1.09 7.70 -16.40
CA CYS A 37 -1.37 8.51 -15.20
C CYS A 37 -1.88 7.63 -14.05
N LYS A 38 -2.80 6.70 -14.32
CA LYS A 38 -3.32 5.74 -13.34
C LYS A 38 -2.21 4.86 -12.75
N LEU A 39 -1.31 4.33 -13.59
CA LEU A 39 -0.18 3.51 -13.14
C LEU A 39 0.82 4.32 -12.30
N THR A 40 1.18 5.51 -12.77
CA THR A 40 2.08 6.42 -12.05
C THR A 40 1.51 6.81 -10.69
N LEU A 41 0.21 7.15 -10.61
CA LEU A 41 -0.46 7.47 -9.36
C LEU A 41 -0.43 6.29 -8.38
N LYS A 42 -0.73 5.08 -8.85
CA LYS A 42 -0.67 3.86 -8.02
C LYS A 42 0.73 3.67 -7.42
N ASN A 43 1.77 3.82 -8.23
CA ASN A 43 3.15 3.66 -7.79
C ASN A 43 3.58 4.77 -6.81
N LYS A 44 3.23 6.03 -7.09
CA LYS A 44 3.51 7.16 -6.18
C LYS A 44 2.83 6.97 -4.82
N ILE A 45 1.56 6.56 -4.79
CA ILE A 45 0.86 6.28 -3.54
C ILE A 45 1.53 5.15 -2.76
N LYS A 46 1.89 4.05 -3.43
CA LYS A 46 2.57 2.91 -2.80
C LYS A 46 3.88 3.34 -2.16
N LEU A 47 4.73 4.07 -2.88
CA LEU A 47 6.01 4.54 -2.38
C LEU A 47 5.85 5.51 -1.22
N ALA A 48 4.95 6.49 -1.33
CA ALA A 48 4.72 7.47 -0.27
C ALA A 48 4.19 6.83 1.02
N LYS A 49 3.31 5.83 0.92
CA LYS A 49 2.84 5.06 2.08
C LYS A 49 3.96 4.24 2.70
N LEU A 50 4.76 3.56 1.88
CA LEU A 50 5.89 2.75 2.33
C LEU A 50 6.91 3.61 3.09
N GLU A 51 7.31 4.73 2.51
CA GLU A 51 8.25 5.67 3.15
C GLU A 51 7.67 6.22 4.45
N TYR A 52 6.40 6.64 4.45
CA TYR A 52 5.74 7.13 5.67
C TYR A 52 5.69 6.09 6.78
N ASN A 53 5.32 4.84 6.46
CA ASN A 53 5.26 3.76 7.44
C ASN A 53 6.64 3.37 7.94
N ASN A 54 7.65 3.29 7.06
CA ASN A 54 9.03 3.04 7.44
C ASN A 54 9.55 4.10 8.40
N ASN A 55 9.33 5.38 8.09
CA ASN A 55 9.74 6.49 8.96
C ASN A 55 9.00 6.44 10.31
N LYS A 56 7.70 6.11 10.30
CA LYS A 56 6.92 5.97 11.53
C LYS A 56 7.41 4.82 12.41
N ILE A 57 7.85 3.71 11.81
CA ILE A 57 8.36 2.54 12.54
C ILE A 57 9.78 2.82 13.06
N SER A 58 10.66 3.37 12.22
CA SER A 58 12.06 3.63 12.58
C SER A 58 12.24 4.71 13.65
N GLN A 59 11.30 5.66 13.72
CA GLN A 59 11.28 6.71 14.74
C GLN A 59 10.52 6.31 16.01
N SER A 60 10.02 5.07 16.11
CA SER A 60 9.28 4.60 17.28
C SER A 60 10.23 4.07 18.35
N ASP A 61 9.99 4.44 19.61
CA ASP A 61 10.68 3.87 20.77
C ASP A 61 10.46 2.35 20.90
N ASN A 62 9.35 1.86 20.37
CA ASN A 62 9.03 0.44 20.30
C ASN A 62 8.68 0.06 18.86
N ILE A 63 9.67 -0.46 18.15
CA ILE A 63 9.58 -0.85 16.74
C ILE A 63 8.49 -1.91 16.54
N SER A 64 8.46 -2.95 17.38
CA SER A 64 7.54 -4.07 17.25
C SER A 64 6.09 -3.64 17.40
N LYS A 65 5.79 -2.80 18.40
CA LYS A 65 4.45 -2.23 18.60
C LYS A 65 4.06 -1.32 17.43
N ALA A 66 4.98 -0.53 16.90
CA ALA A 66 4.71 0.33 15.75
C ALA A 66 4.43 -0.48 14.48
N THR A 67 5.21 -1.53 14.22
CA THR A 67 5.00 -2.46 13.10
C THR A 67 3.62 -3.11 13.18
N TRP A 68 3.27 -3.71 14.32
CA TRP A 68 1.95 -4.31 14.53
C TRP A 68 0.82 -3.28 14.45
N SER A 69 1.05 -2.04 14.91
CA SER A 69 0.08 -0.96 14.76
C SER A 69 -0.18 -0.62 13.28
N VAL A 70 0.85 -0.63 12.42
CA VAL A 70 0.69 -0.39 10.98
C VAL A 70 -0.06 -1.55 10.32
N VAL A 71 0.31 -2.81 10.64
CA VAL A 71 -0.37 -4.01 10.14
C VAL A 71 -1.86 -3.99 10.50
N ASN A 72 -2.18 -3.75 11.77
CA ASN A 72 -3.57 -3.67 12.23
C ASN A 72 -4.36 -2.53 11.59
N GLN A 73 -3.70 -1.43 11.24
CA GLN A 73 -4.32 -0.31 10.55
C GLN A 73 -4.65 -0.64 9.09
N GLU A 74 -3.78 -1.36 8.38
CA GLU A 74 -3.97 -1.71 6.96
C GLU A 74 -4.92 -2.90 6.77
N LEU A 75 -4.93 -3.87 7.68
CA LEU A 75 -5.88 -5.01 7.66
C LEU A 75 -7.31 -4.61 8.07
N GLY A 76 -7.51 -3.36 8.51
CA GLY A 76 -8.71 -2.93 9.20
C GLY A 76 -8.81 -3.61 10.56
N ASN A 77 -9.52 -2.97 11.50
CA ASN A 77 -9.76 -3.52 12.83
C ASN A 77 -10.78 -4.68 12.76
N THR A 78 -10.49 -5.69 11.94
CA THR A 78 -11.32 -6.87 11.73
C THR A 78 -11.17 -7.76 12.96
N ARG A 79 -11.93 -7.41 14.00
CA ARG A 79 -12.34 -8.33 15.07
C ARG A 79 -13.25 -9.44 14.54
N TYR A 80 -13.02 -9.93 13.34
CA TYR A 80 -13.73 -11.05 12.77
C TYR A 80 -12.85 -12.28 12.92
N HIS A 81 -13.25 -13.13 13.86
CA HIS A 81 -12.84 -14.52 14.06
C HIS A 81 -13.11 -15.43 12.83
N SER A 82 -13.07 -14.92 11.62
CA SER A 82 -13.04 -15.76 10.43
C SER A 82 -11.59 -16.04 10.10
N LYS A 83 -11.20 -17.32 10.11
CA LYS A 83 -9.99 -17.86 9.47
C LYS A 83 -9.76 -17.14 8.13
N LEU A 84 -8.97 -16.08 8.16
CA LEU A 84 -8.43 -15.46 6.96
C LEU A 84 -7.11 -16.20 6.75
N ASP A 85 -7.09 -17.07 5.75
CA ASP A 85 -5.84 -17.58 5.20
C ASP A 85 -5.15 -16.39 4.53
N ILE A 86 -4.41 -15.62 5.34
CA ILE A 86 -3.63 -14.48 4.88
C ILE A 86 -2.39 -15.07 4.23
N GLU A 87 -2.37 -15.13 2.89
CA GLU A 87 -1.17 -15.47 2.13
C GLU A 87 -0.20 -14.29 2.18
N VAL A 88 0.82 -14.38 3.03
CA VAL A 88 1.92 -13.40 3.11
C VAL A 88 3.10 -13.96 2.33
N ASN A 89 3.48 -13.27 1.25
CA ASN A 89 4.68 -13.60 0.48
C ASN A 89 5.84 -12.73 0.94
N VAL A 90 6.88 -13.36 1.49
CA VAL A 90 8.14 -12.70 1.85
C VAL A 90 9.27 -13.41 1.10
N GLY A 91 9.77 -12.79 0.02
CA GLY A 91 10.80 -13.43 -0.82
C GLY A 91 10.25 -14.64 -1.58
N GLU A 92 10.91 -15.80 -1.46
CA GLU A 92 10.43 -17.08 -2.01
C GLU A 92 9.45 -17.80 -1.06
N ASP A 93 9.33 -17.34 0.18
CA ASP A 93 8.53 -18.01 1.21
C ASP A 93 7.07 -17.54 1.17
N ARG A 94 6.16 -18.52 1.25
CA ARG A 94 4.71 -18.31 1.34
C ARG A 94 4.19 -18.75 2.69
N PHE A 95 3.58 -17.84 3.42
CA PHE A 95 2.94 -18.14 4.71
C PHE A 95 1.43 -18.10 4.53
N LEU A 96 0.76 -19.23 4.80
CA LEU A 96 -0.68 -19.40 4.59
C LEU A 96 -1.51 -19.11 5.85
N GLN A 97 -0.87 -18.95 7.00
CA GLN A 97 -1.53 -18.69 8.27
C GLN A 97 -0.88 -17.50 9.00
N GLY A 98 -1.73 -16.67 9.62
CA GLY A 98 -1.28 -15.49 10.36
C GLY A 98 -0.31 -15.79 11.50
N CYS A 99 -0.32 -17.00 12.06
CA CYS A 99 0.65 -17.44 13.06
C CYS A 99 2.06 -17.61 12.49
N ASP A 100 2.18 -18.11 11.26
CA ASP A 100 3.48 -18.35 10.63
C ASP A 100 4.11 -17.03 10.19
N ALA A 101 3.30 -16.11 9.65
CA ALA A 101 3.72 -14.75 9.34
C ALA A 101 4.15 -13.98 10.61
N ALA A 102 3.40 -14.12 11.71
CA ALA A 102 3.77 -13.51 12.99
C ALA A 102 5.08 -14.08 13.54
N ASN A 103 5.27 -15.41 13.49
CA ASN A 103 6.50 -16.06 13.94
C ASN A 103 7.70 -15.68 13.07
N TYR A 104 7.53 -15.61 11.74
CA TYR A 104 8.59 -15.16 10.83
C TYR A 104 9.00 -13.71 11.10
N LEU A 105 8.03 -12.80 11.21
CA LEU A 105 8.31 -11.39 11.49
C LEU A 105 8.94 -11.22 12.88
N ASN A 106 8.46 -11.96 13.88
CA ASN A 106 9.08 -11.95 15.20
C ASN A 106 10.53 -12.43 15.13
N LYS A 107 10.83 -13.53 14.45
CA LYS A 107 12.21 -14.00 14.27
C LYS A 107 13.09 -12.96 13.55
N HIS A 108 12.57 -12.36 12.47
CA HIS A 108 13.34 -11.44 11.65
C HIS A 108 13.56 -10.05 12.30
N PHE A 109 12.71 -9.64 13.24
CA PHE A 109 12.76 -8.32 13.88
C PHE A 109 13.01 -8.34 15.40
N LEU A 110 12.96 -9.49 16.07
CA LEU A 110 13.08 -9.64 17.53
C LEU A 110 14.20 -10.59 17.99
N ASP A 111 14.92 -11.27 17.09
CA ASP A 111 16.08 -12.06 17.51
C ASP A 111 17.18 -11.10 18.02
N PHE A 112 17.36 -11.09 19.35
CA PHE A 112 18.53 -10.60 20.09
C PHE A 112 19.55 -11.72 20.25
#